data_AF-A0A2V5V7R9-F1
#
_entry.id   AF-A0A2V5V7R9-F1
#
_cell.length_a   1.000
_cell.length_b   1.000
_cell.length_c   1.000
_cell.angle_alpha   90.00
_cell.angle_beta   90.00
_cell.angle_gamma   90.00
#
_symmetry.space_group_name_H-M   'P 1'
#
loop_
_entity.id
_entity.type
_entity.pdbx_description
1 polymer ?
#
loop_
_entity_poly.entity_id
_entity_poly.type
_entity_poly.pdbx_seq_one_letter_code
_entity_poly.pdbx_strand_id
1 'polypeptide(L)'
;MQKDPETFAIIGAAMEFQERGIPFKAEVALPIHVIVETKAIATLTGADEAQLINELKATGLRRGLLLNFGSASLEHKRLVLGSSDNLR
;
A
#
# COMPACT_ATOMS: atom_id res chain seq x y z
N MET A 1 -20.12 1.09 -13.15
CA MET A 1 -18.87 0.93 -12.37
C MET A 1 -19.28 0.80 -10.91
N GLN A 2 -19.73 -0.39 -10.53
CA GLN A 2 -20.13 -0.73 -9.17
C GLN A 2 -18.83 -0.93 -8.38
N LYS A 3 -18.59 -0.12 -7.34
CA LYS A 3 -17.46 -0.34 -6.43
C LYS A 3 -17.77 -1.61 -5.62
N ASP A 4 -16.94 -2.64 -5.77
CA ASP A 4 -17.02 -3.87 -4.99
C ASP A 4 -16.99 -3.56 -3.48
N PRO A 5 -17.89 -4.13 -2.67
CA PRO A 5 -17.98 -3.86 -1.23
C PRO A 5 -16.72 -4.20 -0.42
N GLU A 6 -15.77 -4.93 -1.01
CA GLU A 6 -14.55 -5.40 -0.34
C GLU A 6 -13.39 -4.39 -0.40
N THR A 7 -13.54 -3.28 -1.12
CA THR A 7 -12.48 -2.26 -1.22
C THR A 7 -12.46 -1.37 0.02
N PHE A 8 -11.94 -1.91 1.13
CA PHE A 8 -11.45 -1.09 2.24
C PHE A 8 -10.15 -0.42 1.79
N ALA A 9 -10.27 0.68 1.02
CA ALA A 9 -9.15 1.60 0.85
C ALA A 9 -8.85 2.20 2.22
N ILE A 10 -7.86 1.64 2.92
CA ILE A 10 -7.29 2.28 4.10
C ILE A 10 -6.55 3.53 3.61
N ILE A 11 -7.30 4.63 3.43
CA ILE A 11 -6.73 5.98 3.47
C ILE A 11 -6.36 6.20 4.93
N GLY A 12 -5.19 5.74 5.34
CA GLY A 12 -4.88 5.73 6.77
C GLY A 12 -3.67 4.91 7.16
N ALA A 13 -2.52 5.18 6.54
CA ALA A 13 -1.26 4.95 7.20
C ALA A 13 -0.33 6.13 6.92
N ALA A 14 -0.75 7.33 7.33
CA ALA A 14 0.21 8.11 8.11
C ALA A 14 0.33 7.28 9.39
N MET A 15 1.36 6.42 9.47
CA MET A 15 1.72 5.85 10.75
C MET A 15 2.10 7.03 11.63
N GLU A 16 1.14 7.57 12.40
CA GLU A 16 1.47 8.29 13.61
C GLU A 16 2.15 7.26 14.50
N PHE A 17 3.47 7.30 14.52
CA PHE A 17 4.36 6.53 15.39
C PHE A 17 4.16 6.88 16.88
N GLN A 18 2.98 7.32 17.29
CA GLN A 18 2.77 8.02 18.56
C GLN A 18 2.16 7.15 19.66
N GLU A 19 1.69 5.93 19.40
CA GLU A 19 1.03 5.11 20.44
C GLU A 19 1.73 3.81 20.86
N ARG A 20 2.78 3.36 20.15
CA ARG A 20 3.58 2.21 20.62
C ARG A 20 5.03 2.64 20.60
N GLY A 21 5.65 2.67 21.79
CA GLY A 21 7.02 3.10 22.05
C GLY A 21 8.08 2.28 21.29
N ILE A 22 8.10 2.43 19.97
CA ILE A 22 9.20 2.04 19.11
C ILE A 22 10.19 3.20 19.19
N PRO A 23 11.43 3.03 19.65
CA PRO A 23 12.41 4.11 19.73
C PRO A 23 12.86 4.49 18.30
N PHE A 24 12.03 5.23 17.58
CA PHE A 24 12.37 5.83 16.30
C PHE A 24 12.81 7.26 16.55
N LYS A 25 14.13 7.49 16.54
CA LYS A 25 14.71 8.84 16.67
C LYS A 25 14.74 9.48 15.28
N ALA A 26 13.64 10.11 14.89
CA ALA A 26 13.64 11.05 13.78
C ALA A 26 13.74 12.48 14.31
N GLU A 27 14.68 13.25 13.76
CA GLU A 27 14.83 14.68 14.06
C GLU A 27 13.65 15.50 13.49
N VAL A 28 12.99 14.98 12.45
CA VAL A 28 11.72 15.46 11.88
C VAL A 28 10.89 14.25 11.42
N ALA A 29 9.68 14.09 11.94
CA ALA A 29 8.74 13.11 11.42
C ALA A 29 8.10 13.64 10.13
N LEU A 30 8.53 13.13 8.98
CA LEU A 30 7.84 13.40 7.70
C LEU A 30 6.66 12.44 7.55
N PRO A 31 5.47 12.92 7.15
CA PRO A 31 4.34 12.04 6.94
C PRO A 31 4.64 11.09 5.78
N ILE A 32 4.67 9.80 6.07
CA ILE A 32 4.77 8.73 5.07
C ILE A 32 3.35 8.41 4.64
N HIS A 33 3.00 8.69 3.39
CA HIS A 33 1.75 8.24 2.79
C HIS A 33 1.99 7.00 1.94
N VAL A 34 1.32 5.90 2.30
CA VAL A 34 1.33 4.60 1.61
C VAL A 34 -0.10 4.04 1.62
N ILE A 35 -0.57 3.51 0.48
CA ILE A 35 -1.81 2.72 0.43
C ILE A 35 -1.48 1.29 0.87
N VAL A 36 -2.28 0.70 1.74
CA VAL A 36 -2.17 -0.72 2.09
C VAL A 36 -3.49 -1.41 1.75
N GLU A 37 -3.40 -2.45 0.93
CA GLU A 37 -4.52 -3.32 0.58
C GLU A 37 -4.23 -4.73 1.10
N THR A 38 -5.17 -5.30 1.85
CA THR A 38 -5.05 -6.64 2.45
C THR A 38 -6.07 -7.59 1.84
N LYS A 39 -5.63 -8.81 1.51
CA LYS A 39 -6.48 -9.89 0.99
C LYS A 39 -6.28 -11.17 1.78
N ALA A 40 -7.21 -12.10 1.64
CA ALA A 40 -7.15 -13.45 2.19
C ALA A 40 -7.55 -14.48 1.11
N ILE A 41 -6.76 -14.52 0.03
CA ILE A 41 -7.01 -15.37 -1.15
C ILE A 41 -5.87 -16.36 -1.36
N ALA A 42 -6.11 -17.42 -2.16
CA ALA A 42 -5.13 -18.48 -2.37
C ALA A 42 -3.83 -17.98 -3.02
N THR A 43 -3.92 -17.01 -3.95
CA THR A 43 -2.76 -16.39 -4.59
C THR A 43 -3.11 -15.02 -5.15
N LEU A 44 -2.16 -14.08 -5.08
CA LEU A 44 -2.27 -12.79 -5.76
C LEU A 44 -2.20 -12.93 -7.29
N THR A 45 -2.97 -12.11 -7.98
CA THR A 45 -3.04 -12.04 -9.44
C THR A 45 -2.54 -10.69 -9.97
N GLY A 46 -2.31 -10.60 -11.28
CA GLY A 46 -2.01 -9.31 -11.93
C GLY A 46 -3.17 -8.32 -11.87
N ALA A 47 -4.42 -8.78 -11.68
CA ALA A 47 -5.57 -7.90 -11.50
C ALA A 47 -5.51 -7.15 -10.16
N ASP A 48 -5.03 -7.81 -9.10
CA ASP A 48 -4.85 -7.19 -7.78
C ASP A 48 -3.80 -6.08 -7.81
N GLU A 49 -2.71 -6.27 -8.56
CA GLU A 49 -1.72 -5.22 -8.79
C GLU A 49 -2.29 -4.05 -9.59
N ALA A 50 -3.03 -4.34 -10.67
CA ALA A 50 -3.65 -3.33 -11.50
C ALA A 50 -4.67 -2.49 -10.70
N GLN A 51 -5.42 -3.12 -9.79
CA GLN A 51 -6.31 -2.44 -8.85
C GLN A 51 -5.53 -1.46 -7.98
N LEU A 52 -4.48 -1.91 -7.29
CA LEU A 52 -3.67 -1.05 -6.44
C LEU A 52 -3.01 0.10 -7.24
N ILE A 53 -2.57 -0.13 -8.49
CA ILE A 53 -2.04 0.93 -9.36
C ILE A 53 -3.10 1.98 -9.68
N ASN A 54 -4.34 1.57 -9.96
CA ASN A 54 -5.43 2.50 -10.24
C ASN A 54 -5.75 3.35 -9.01
N GLU A 55 -5.76 2.76 -7.82
CA GLU A 55 -5.95 3.50 -6.57
C GLU A 55 -4.80 4.47 -6.30
N LEU A 56 -3.54 4.08 -6.55
CA LEU A 56 -2.39 4.99 -6.47
C LEU A 56 -2.54 6.19 -7.41
N LYS A 57 -3.01 5.97 -8.65
CA LYS A 57 -3.28 7.04 -9.61
C LYS A 57 -4.43 7.95 -9.17
N ALA A 58 -5.52 7.37 -8.67
CA ALA A 58 -6.72 8.12 -8.26
C ALA A 58 -6.48 8.99 -7.02
N THR A 59 -5.62 8.54 -6.10
CA THR A 59 -5.27 9.24 -4.86
C THR A 59 -4.09 10.20 -5.01
N GLY A 60 -3.34 10.12 -6.11
CA GLY A 60 -2.07 10.83 -6.29
C GLY A 60 -0.93 10.30 -5.41
N LEU A 61 -1.10 9.16 -4.75
CA LEU A 61 -0.09 8.53 -3.93
C LEU A 61 0.91 7.74 -4.78
N ARG A 62 2.16 7.70 -4.33
CA ARG A 62 3.26 7.06 -5.08
C ARG A 62 3.60 5.65 -4.64
N ARG A 63 3.13 5.21 -3.47
CA ARG A 63 3.58 3.96 -2.85
C ARG A 63 2.38 3.17 -2.35
N GLY A 64 2.33 1.89 -2.71
CA GLY A 64 1.31 0.94 -2.27
C GLY A 64 1.92 -0.37 -1.80
N LEU A 65 1.27 -1.01 -0.83
CA LEU A 65 1.55 -2.37 -0.36
C LEU A 65 0.31 -3.22 -0.56
N LEU A 66 0.49 -4.39 -1.17
CA LEU A 66 -0.52 -5.43 -1.31
C LEU A 66 -0.07 -6.60 -0.42
N LEU A 67 -0.88 -6.97 0.56
CA LEU A 67 -0.60 -8.06 1.50
C LEU A 67 -1.67 -9.14 1.35
N ASN A 68 -1.28 -10.40 1.20
CA ASN A 68 -2.19 -11.53 1.12
C ASN A 68 -1.90 -12.56 2.24
N PHE A 69 -2.90 -12.76 3.09
CA PHE A 69 -2.87 -13.66 4.24
C PHE A 69 -3.58 -15.01 3.97
N GLY A 70 -4.13 -15.22 2.78
CA GLY A 70 -4.89 -16.43 2.44
C GLY A 70 -4.05 -17.55 1.82
N SER A 71 -2.78 -17.29 1.51
CA SER A 71 -1.80 -18.26 1.03
C SER A 71 -1.13 -19.01 2.21
N ALA A 72 -0.37 -20.06 1.90
CA ALA A 72 0.33 -20.87 2.91
C ALA A 72 1.35 -20.07 3.76
N SER A 73 1.80 -18.93 3.25
CA SER A 73 2.61 -17.93 3.93
C SER A 73 2.18 -16.53 3.48
N LEU A 74 2.61 -15.49 4.20
CA LEU A 74 2.32 -14.10 3.81
C LEU A 74 2.91 -13.79 2.42
N GLU A 75 2.03 -13.54 1.45
CA GLU A 75 2.38 -12.99 0.15
C GLU A 75 2.35 -11.46 0.22
N HIS A 76 3.36 -10.77 -0.32
CA HIS A 76 3.38 -9.30 -0.33
C HIS A 76 3.97 -8.71 -1.61
N LYS A 77 3.42 -7.58 -2.07
CA LYS A 77 3.97 -6.79 -3.18
C LYS A 77 4.04 -5.31 -2.81
N ARG A 78 5.12 -4.65 -3.22
CA ARG A 78 5.29 -3.20 -3.12
C ARG A 78 5.23 -2.59 -4.52
N LEU A 79 4.26 -1.71 -4.74
CA LEU A 79 4.11 -0.98 -5.99
C LEU A 79 4.54 0.47 -5.81
N VAL A 80 5.31 0.99 -6.76
CA VAL A 80 5.76 2.38 -6.77
C VAL A 80 5.33 3.02 -8.07
N LEU A 81 4.47 4.04 -7.98
CA LEU A 81 4.06 4.87 -9.10
C LEU A 81 5.05 6.02 -9.23
N GLY A 82 5.91 5.96 -10.25
CA GLY A 82 6.85 7.01 -10.60
C GLY A 82 7.06 7.07 -12.11
N SER A 83 7.45 8.23 -12.62
CA SER A 83 8.13 8.31 -13.91
C SER A 83 9.45 7.55 -13.78
N SER A 84 9.85 6.80 -14.80
CA SER A 84 11.18 6.21 -14.89
C SER A 84 12.23 7.30 -15.08
N ASP A 85 12.44 8.16 -14.07
CA ASP A 85 13.62 9.04 -14.01
C ASP A 85 14.78 8.22 -13.43
N ASN A 86 15.25 7.26 -14.23
CA ASN A 86 16.54 6.63 -14.10
C ASN A 86 17.25 6.81 -15.45
N LEU A 87 18.03 7.90 -15.56
CA LEU A 87 19.35 8.04 -16.19
C LEU A 87 19.64 9.54 -16.41
N ARG A 88 20.19 10.22 -15.40
CA ARG A 88 21.14 11.33 -15.55
C ARG A 88 22.14 11.28 -14.42
#